data_AF-A0A7C7Y0S8-F1
#
_entry.id   AF-A0A7C7Y0S8-F1
#
_cell.length_a   1.000
_cell.length_b   1.000
_cell.length_c   1.000
_cell.angle_alpha   90.00
_cell.angle_beta   90.00
_cell.angle_gamma   90.00
#
_symmetry.space_group_name_H-M   'P 1'
#
loop_
_entity.id
_entity.type
_entity.pdbx_description
1 polymer ?
#
loop_
_entity_poly.entity_id
_entity_poly.type
_entity_poly.pdbx_seq_one_letter_code
_entity_poly.pdbx_strand_id
1 'polypeptide(L)' 'MTVLVGIIVILFATLFLLVPMLEKHGRERSPDELQKISRWMTPLMVIMIIAMAIRYFLG' A
#
# COMPACT_ATOMS: atom_id res chain seq x y z
N MET A 1 -4.13 -24.36 7.94
CA MET A 1 -2.79 -24.18 8.57
C MET A 1 -1.71 -23.91 7.53
N THR A 2 -1.56 -24.75 6.50
CA THR A 2 -0.58 -24.55 5.40
C THR A 2 -0.68 -23.18 4.71
N VAL A 3 -1.89 -22.72 4.39
CA VAL A 3 -2.10 -21.41 3.74
C VAL A 3 -1.70 -20.24 4.64
N LEU A 4 -2.04 -20.30 5.93
CA LEU A 4 -1.68 -19.24 6.90
C LEU A 4 -0.17 -19.14 7.06
N VAL A 5 0.52 -20.29 7.19
CA VAL A 5 1.98 -20.35 7.24
C VAL A 5 2.59 -19.83 5.93
N GLY A 6 2.01 -20.18 4.78
CA GLY A 6 2.43 -19.68 3.48
C GLY A 6 2.33 -18.15 3.37
N ILE A 7 1.22 -17.55 3.82
CA ILE A 7 1.05 -16.09 3.85
C ILE A 7 2.13 -15.44 4.73
N ILE A 8 2.38 -15.99 5.93
CA ILE A 8 3.40 -15.44 6.83
C ILE A 8 4.78 -15.48 6.18
N VAL A 9 5.17 -16.60 5.58
CA VAL A 9 6.46 -16.74 4.88
C VAL A 9 6.59 -15.73 3.75
N ILE A 10 5.54 -15.54 2.94
CA ILE A 10 5.55 -14.56 1.84
C ILE A 10 5.66 -13.14 2.38
N LEU A 11 4.92 -12.79 3.44
CA LEU A 11 5.02 -11.47 4.07
C LEU A 11 6.44 -11.19 4.57
N PHE A 12 7.06 -12.15 5.26
CA PHE A 12 8.43 -12.02 5.76
C PHE A 12 9.46 -11.93 4.63
N ALA A 13 9.34 -12.78 3.60
CA ALA A 13 10.21 -12.71 2.43
C ALA A 13 10.09 -11.37 1.71
N THR A 14 8.86 -10.85 1.61
CA THR A 14 8.57 -9.55 0.98
C THR A 14 9.23 -8.41 1.76
N LEU A 15 9.12 -8.40 3.09
CA LEU A 15 9.80 -7.41 3.93
C LEU A 15 11.32 -7.52 3.81
N PHE A 16 11.87 -8.74 3.83
CA PHE A 16 13.30 -8.98 3.72
C PHE A 16 13.89 -8.49 2.39
N LEU A 17 13.10 -8.53 1.30
CA LEU A 17 13.50 -8.00 -0.01
C LEU A 17 13.26 -6.50 -0.12
N LEU A 18 12.09 -6.01 0.31
CA LEU A 18 11.70 -4.61 0.15
C LEU A 18 12.51 -3.66 1.03
N VAL A 19 12.81 -4.03 2.27
CA VAL A 19 13.57 -3.18 3.20
C VAL A 19 14.93 -2.78 2.62
N PRO A 20 15.85 -3.70 2.26
CA PRO A 20 17.15 -3.32 1.71
C PRO A 20 17.03 -2.62 0.36
N MET A 21 15.98 -2.95 -0.42
CA MET A 21 15.73 -2.30 -1.70
C MET A 21 15.29 -0.85 -1.51
N LEU A 22 14.47 -0.58 -0.50
CA LEU A 22 14.01 0.75 -0.11
C LEU A 22 15.12 1.55 0.58
N GLU A 23 16.00 0.92 1.36
CA GLU A 23 17.19 1.59 1.90
C GLU A 23 18.16 2.00 0.79
N LYS A 24 18.34 1.15 -0.23
CA LYS A 24 19.28 1.40 -1.33
C LYS A 24 18.77 2.40 -2.38
N HIS A 25 17.46 2.43 -2.63
CA HIS A 25 16.86 3.25 -3.70
C HIS A 25 15.83 4.26 -3.20
N GLY A 26 15.48 4.23 -1.92
CA GLY A 26 14.56 5.17 -1.30
C GLY A 26 15.19 6.54 -1.24
N ARG A 27 14.49 7.52 -1.80
CA ARG A 27 14.79 8.92 -1.50
C ARG A 27 14.11 9.26 -0.18
N GLU A 28 14.87 9.84 0.75
CA GLU A 28 14.27 10.52 1.89
C GLU A 28 13.33 11.60 1.37
N ARG A 29 12.04 11.40 1.59
CA ARG A 29 11.02 12.36 1.20
C ARG A 29 10.94 13.42 2.27
N SER A 30 11.07 14.69 1.87
CA SER A 30 10.89 15.78 2.82
C SER A 30 9.45 15.79 3.37
N PRO A 31 9.23 16.34 4.58
CA PRO A 31 7.89 16.45 5.16
C PRO A 31 6.88 17.12 4.22
N ASP A 32 7.32 18.09 3.41
CA ASP A 32 6.49 18.80 2.43
C ASP A 32 6.06 17.90 1.27
N GLU A 33 6.96 17.03 0.78
CA GLU A 33 6.63 16.07 -0.27
C GLU A 33 5.64 15.01 0.24
N LEU A 34 5.85 14.52 1.46
CA LEU A 34 4.95 13.58 2.12
C LEU A 34 3.57 14.19 2.35
N GLN A 35 3.50 15.45 2.76
CA GLN A 35 2.24 16.16 2.96
C GLN A 35 1.47 16.32 1.63
N LYS A 36 2.16 16.65 0.53
CA LYS A 36 1.55 16.72 -0.80
C LYS A 36 0.97 15.38 -1.24
N ILE A 37 1.70 14.28 -1.01
CA ILE A 37 1.22 12.92 -1.33
C ILE A 37 0.03 12.54 -0.44
N SER A 38 0.14 12.78 0.87
CA SER A 38 -0.92 12.47 1.85
C SER A 38 -2.21 13.23 1.56
N ARG A 39 -2.13 14.46 1.04
CA ARG A 39 -3.32 15.25 0.69
C ARG A 39 -4.16 14.63 -0.42
N TRP A 40 -3.53 13.87 -1.33
CA TRP A 40 -4.23 13.14 -2.39
C TRP A 40 -4.78 11.79 -1.91
N MET A 41 -4.30 11.27 -0.79
CA MET A 41 -4.78 9.99 -0.25
C MET A 41 -6.28 10.05 0.09
N THR A 42 -6.73 11.11 0.76
CA THR A 42 -8.15 11.28 1.13
C THR A 42 -9.11 11.29 -0.07
N PRO A 43 -8.92 12.13 -1.11
CA PRO A 43 -9.82 12.11 -2.26
C PRO A 43 -9.75 10.79 -3.03
N LEU A 44 -8.56 10.18 -3.18
CA LEU A 44 -8.43 8.88 -3.83
C LEU A 44 -9.16 7.77 -3.07
N MET A 45 -9.12 7.80 -1.73
CA MET A 45 -9.89 6.88 -0.87
C MET A 45 -11.39 7.03 -1.10
N VAL A 46 -11.90 8.27 -1.18
CA VAL A 46 -13.32 8.53 -1.47
C VAL A 46 -13.71 7.98 -2.84
N ILE A 47 -12.90 8.21 -3.87
CA ILE A 47 -13.12 7.66 -5.22
C ILE A 47 -13.15 6.13 -5.17
N MET A 48 -12.22 5.51 -4.45
CA MET A 48 -12.15 4.05 -4.30
C MET A 48 -13.41 3.50 -3.62
N ILE A 49 -13.87 4.14 -2.54
CA ILE A 49 -15.09 3.73 -1.81
C ILE A 49 -16.31 3.82 -2.74
N ILE A 50 -16.44 4.92 -3.50
CA ILE A 50 -17.52 5.08 -4.48
C ILE A 50 -17.43 4.00 -5.56
N ALA A 51 -16.24 3.74 -6.10
CA ALA A 51 -16.03 2.71 -7.11
C ALA A 51 -16.39 1.31 -6.58
N MET A 52 -16.03 0.99 -5.33
CA MET A 52 -16.43 -0.25 -4.69
C MET A 52 -17.94 -0.31 -4.46
N ALA A 53 -18.59 0.79 -4.07
CA ALA A 53 -20.04 0.84 -3.91
C ALA A 53 -20.74 0.60 -5.25
N ILE A 54 -20.30 1.28 -6.32
CA ILE A 54 -20.81 1.07 -7.69
C ILE A 54 -20.64 -0.40 -8.09
N ARG A 55 -19.45 -0.98 -7.91
CA ARG A 55 -19.21 -2.39 -8.18
C ARG A 55 -20.15 -3.29 -7.36
N TYR A 56 -20.30 -3.03 -6.07
CA TYR A 56 -21.19 -3.83 -5.22
C TYR A 56 -22.67 -3.78 -5.67
N PHE A 57 -23.15 -2.61 -6.12
CA PHE A 57 -24.54 -2.45 -6.57
C PHE A 57 -24.79 -2.82 -8.04
N LEU A 58 -23.76 -2.80 -8.91
CA LEU A 58 -23.88 -3.09 -10.34
C LEU A 58 -23.23 -4.42 -10.78
N GLY A 59 -22.41 -5.07 -9.95
CA GLY A 59 -21.68 -6.32 -10.22
C GLY A 59 -20.18 -6.29 -9.91
#